data_AF-M4B569-F1
#
_entry.id   AF-M4B569-F1
#
_cell.length_a   1.000
_cell.length_b   1.000
_cell.length_c   1.000
_cell.angle_alpha   90.00
_cell.angle_beta   90.00
_cell.angle_gamma   90.00
#
_symmetry.space_group_name_H-M   'P 1'
#
loop_
_entity.id
_entity.type
_entity.pdbx_description
1 polymer ?
#
loop_
_entity_poly.entity_id
_entity_poly.type
_entity_poly.pdbx_seq_one_letter_code
_entity_poly.pdbx_strand_id
1 'polypeptide(L)'
;MIRNLKAYYCRRFNLQLLDSLEKNQPDAAKINVLEAIQLAHAAWTLDVQPECIRNCFTNCKLRTSDMDNAANANVGVPQAVAADLQGQVQQLYRNPMSIGFLLNNSDEEQVSNTPTDAEVLESVQLPESARGSYSKEDDSVTAPPVPLRNTASMLAELKTFWL
;
A
#
# COMPACT_ATOMS: atom_id res chain seq x y z
N MET A 1 3.46 13.15 -6.65
CA MET A 1 2.35 12.58 -5.88
C MET A 1 2.93 11.68 -4.81
N ILE A 2 3.61 10.59 -5.18
CA ILE A 2 4.29 9.68 -4.23
C ILE A 2 5.23 10.43 -3.26
N ARG A 3 6.03 11.40 -3.73
CA ARG A 3 6.93 12.19 -2.86
C ARG A 3 6.18 13.07 -1.85
N ASN A 4 5.11 13.74 -2.27
CA ASN A 4 4.36 14.65 -1.39
C ASN A 4 3.58 13.86 -0.34
N LEU A 5 2.91 12.77 -0.75
CA LEU A 5 2.24 11.87 0.19
C LEU A 5 3.22 11.31 1.24
N LYS A 6 4.40 10.83 0.79
CA LYS A 6 5.45 10.34 1.69
C LYS A 6 5.90 11.43 2.67
N ALA A 7 6.14 12.65 2.20
CA ALA A 7 6.56 13.77 3.04
C ALA A 7 5.50 14.12 4.10
N TYR A 8 4.23 14.20 3.71
CA TYR A 8 3.13 14.50 4.64
C TYR A 8 2.89 13.37 5.64
N TYR A 9 2.96 12.12 5.19
CA TYR A 9 2.92 10.96 6.07
C TYR A 9 4.03 11.01 7.12
N CYS A 10 5.29 11.18 6.69
CA CYS A 10 6.43 11.27 7.60
C CYS A 10 6.29 12.45 8.57
N ARG A 11 5.79 13.60 8.12
CA ARG A 11 5.55 14.75 8.98
C ARG A 11 4.53 14.43 10.07
N ARG A 12 3.40 13.81 9.72
CA ARG A 12 2.37 13.44 10.70
C ARG A 12 2.87 12.40 11.70
N PHE A 13 3.56 11.37 11.21
CA PHE A 13 4.17 10.36 12.06
C PHE A 13 5.16 10.98 13.05
N ASN A 14 6.03 11.88 12.58
CA ASN A 14 7.00 12.54 13.45
C ASN A 14 6.31 13.43 14.51
N LEU A 15 5.24 14.14 14.15
CA LEU A 15 4.47 14.92 15.13
C LEU A 15 3.79 14.04 16.18
N GLN A 16 3.22 12.91 15.77
CA GLN A 16 2.63 11.93 16.69
C GLN A 16 3.68 11.30 17.61
N LEU A 17 4.87 11.00 17.08
CA LEU A 17 6.00 10.50 17.86
C LEU A 17 6.48 11.51 18.90
N LEU A 18 6.55 12.79 18.54
CA LEU A 18 6.92 13.84 19.49
C LEU A 18 5.89 13.96 20.62
N ASP A 19 4.59 13.94 20.32
CA ASP A 19 3.51 14.01 21.30
C ASP A 19 3.48 12.77 22.22
N SER A 20 3.76 11.57 21.70
CA SER A 20 3.84 10.36 22.52
C SER A 20 5.09 10.32 23.42
N LEU A 21 6.22 10.85 22.92
CA LEU A 21 7.44 11.03 23.73
C LEU A 21 7.22 12.04 24.87
N GLU A 22 6.55 13.17 24.61
CA GLU A 22 6.19 14.15 25.65
C GLU A 22 5.31 13.53 26.75
N LYS A 23 4.43 12.59 26.37
CA LYS A 23 3.54 11.86 27.29
C LYS A 23 4.19 10.67 27.98
N ASN A 24 5.48 10.40 27.75
CA ASN A 24 6.22 9.24 28.25
C ASN A 24 5.51 7.90 27.95
N GLN A 25 4.90 7.78 26.77
CA GLN A 25 4.25 6.53 26.36
C GLN A 25 5.31 5.44 26.11
N PRO A 26 5.13 4.21 26.62
CA PRO A 26 5.99 3.10 26.26
C PRO A 26 5.84 2.78 24.77
N ASP A 27 6.94 2.38 24.12
CA ASP A 27 6.97 2.01 22.70
C ASP A 27 6.48 3.10 21.72
N ALA A 28 6.67 4.38 22.06
CA ALA A 28 6.30 5.55 21.24
C ALA A 28 6.71 5.50 19.76
N ALA A 29 7.79 4.77 19.42
CA ALA A 29 8.30 4.60 18.06
C ALA A 29 7.58 3.52 17.24
N LYS A 30 6.75 2.69 17.88
CA LYS A 30 5.98 1.65 17.21
C LYS A 30 4.60 2.20 16.88
N ILE A 31 4.16 1.94 15.65
CA ILE A 31 2.83 2.27 15.17
C ILE A 31 2.18 0.98 14.67
N ASN A 32 0.92 0.78 15.00
CA ASN A 32 0.19 -0.38 14.50
C ASN A 32 -0.28 -0.15 13.05
N VAL A 33 -0.67 -1.22 12.36
CA VAL A 33 -1.08 -1.15 10.94
C VAL A 33 -2.30 -0.24 10.75
N LEU A 34 -3.26 -0.26 11.68
CA LEU A 34 -4.46 0.56 11.62
C LEU A 34 -4.12 2.06 11.72
N GLU A 35 -3.28 2.44 12.67
CA GLU A 35 -2.78 3.81 12.85
C GLU A 35 -1.98 4.28 11.64
N ALA A 36 -1.13 3.40 11.07
CA ALA A 36 -0.40 3.71 9.85
C ALA A 36 -1.35 3.98 8.66
N ILE A 37 -2.42 3.20 8.53
CA ILE A 37 -3.46 3.42 7.50
C ILE A 37 -4.19 4.74 7.76
N GLN A 38 -4.56 5.03 9.01
CA GLN A 38 -5.22 6.29 9.37
C GLN A 38 -4.34 7.51 9.08
N LEU A 39 -3.04 7.43 9.37
CA LEU A 39 -2.07 8.48 9.03
C LEU A 39 -1.93 8.66 7.52
N ALA A 40 -1.88 7.57 6.76
CA ALA A 40 -1.82 7.61 5.30
C ALA A 40 -3.10 8.24 4.71
N HIS A 41 -4.26 7.86 5.22
CA HIS A 41 -5.55 8.43 4.84
C HIS A 41 -5.60 9.93 5.15
N ALA A 42 -5.17 10.34 6.34
CA ALA A 42 -5.16 11.75 6.73
C ALA A 42 -4.16 12.56 5.89
N ALA A 43 -2.98 12.02 5.60
CA ALA A 43 -2.00 12.65 4.72
C ALA A 43 -2.56 12.83 3.30
N TRP A 44 -3.26 11.81 2.79
CA TRP A 44 -3.87 11.83 1.47
C TRP A 44 -5.06 12.81 1.37
N THR A 45 -5.94 12.83 2.36
CA THR A 45 -7.19 13.59 2.29
C THR A 45 -7.05 15.04 2.73
N LEU A 46 -6.17 15.33 3.69
CA LEU A 46 -6.03 16.67 4.28
C LEU A 46 -4.84 17.44 3.70
N ASP A 47 -3.72 16.77 3.44
CA ASP A 47 -2.48 17.46 3.11
C ASP A 47 -2.15 17.44 1.61
N VAL A 48 -2.53 16.38 0.89
CA VAL A 48 -2.34 16.31 -0.57
C VAL A 48 -3.41 17.15 -1.26
N GLN A 49 -3.03 18.39 -1.59
CA GLN A 49 -3.90 19.30 -2.34
C GLN A 49 -4.00 18.91 -3.83
N PRO A 50 -5.11 19.23 -4.53
CA PRO A 50 -5.26 18.99 -5.97
C PRO A 50 -4.12 19.56 -6.81
N GLU A 51 -3.54 20.68 -6.41
CA GLU A 51 -2.39 21.31 -7.06
C GLU A 51 -1.14 20.43 -6.96
N CYS A 52 -0.93 19.74 -5.83
CA CYS A 52 0.16 18.80 -5.65
C CYS A 52 0.04 17.57 -6.57
N ILE A 53 -1.20 17.14 -6.82
CA ILE A 53 -1.50 16.08 -7.78
C ILE A 53 -1.21 16.60 -9.19
N ARG A 54 -1.82 17.72 -9.59
CA ARG A 54 -1.62 18.35 -10.90
C ARG A 54 -0.14 18.58 -11.22
N ASN A 55 0.60 19.21 -10.32
CA ASN A 55 2.03 19.46 -10.47
C ASN A 55 2.83 18.17 -10.62
N CYS A 56 2.43 17.07 -9.97
CA CYS A 56 3.06 15.78 -10.20
C CYS A 56 2.84 15.28 -11.62
N PHE A 57 1.61 15.27 -12.11
CA PHE A 57 1.30 14.77 -13.45
C PHE A 57 2.00 15.62 -14.51
N THR A 58 1.99 16.96 -14.36
CA THR A 58 2.76 17.88 -15.21
C THR A 58 4.25 17.58 -15.19
N ASN A 59 4.87 17.44 -14.01
CA ASN A 59 6.30 17.14 -13.89
C ASN A 59 6.68 15.75 -14.45
N CYS A 60 5.77 14.79 -14.36
CA CYS A 60 5.94 13.46 -14.94
C CYS A 60 5.66 13.44 -16.45
N LYS A 61 5.27 14.57 -17.07
CA LYS A 61 4.83 14.65 -18.48
C LYS A 61 3.70 13.67 -18.81
N LEU A 62 2.95 13.24 -17.79
CA LEU A 62 1.73 12.47 -17.99
C LEU A 62 0.67 13.46 -18.49
N ARG A 63 0.08 13.18 -19.66
CA ARG A 63 -0.79 14.08 -20.42
C ARG A 63 -1.76 14.85 -19.52
N THR A 64 -1.69 16.17 -19.56
CA THR A 64 -2.61 17.12 -18.89
C THR A 64 -3.35 17.99 -19.91
N SER A 65 -3.54 17.51 -21.13
CA SER A 65 -4.44 18.16 -22.09
C SER A 65 -5.89 18.00 -21.63
N ASP A 66 -6.49 19.12 -21.24
CA ASP A 66 -7.91 19.42 -21.06
C ASP A 66 -8.76 18.30 -20.41
N MET A 67 -8.64 18.17 -19.09
CA MET A 67 -9.57 17.39 -18.24
C MET A 67 -10.95 18.06 -18.08
N ASP A 68 -11.21 19.20 -18.73
CA ASP A 68 -12.46 19.96 -18.57
C ASP A 68 -13.72 19.24 -19.08
N ASN A 69 -13.61 18.06 -19.71
CA ASN A 69 -14.75 17.36 -20.31
C ASN A 69 -14.97 15.91 -19.82
N ALA A 70 -14.28 15.43 -18.79
CA ALA A 70 -14.55 14.08 -18.27
C ALA A 70 -15.71 14.09 -17.27
N ALA A 71 -16.90 14.46 -17.74
CA ALA A 71 -18.14 14.22 -17.02
C ALA A 71 -18.32 12.70 -16.84
N ASN A 72 -18.60 12.31 -15.59
CA ASN A 72 -18.98 10.99 -15.12
C ASN A 72 -19.66 10.12 -16.19
N ALA A 73 -18.87 9.29 -16.86
CA ALA A 73 -19.36 8.28 -17.74
C ALA A 73 -18.96 6.94 -17.12
N ASN A 74 -19.89 6.34 -16.37
CA ASN A 74 -19.83 4.90 -16.05
C ASN A 74 -20.13 4.14 -17.36
N VAL A 75 -19.24 4.31 -18.33
CA VAL A 75 -19.30 3.72 -19.65
C VAL A 75 -18.23 2.66 -19.61
N GLY A 76 -18.67 1.40 -19.62
CA GLY A 76 -17.76 0.27 -19.79
C GLY A 76 -16.75 0.59 -20.89
N VAL A 77 -15.47 0.45 -20.56
CA VAL A 77 -14.38 0.86 -21.45
C VAL A 77 -14.57 0.15 -22.79
N PRO A 78 -14.73 0.88 -23.90
CA PRO A 78 -14.90 0.24 -25.21
C PRO A 78 -13.71 -0.68 -25.50
N GLN A 79 -13.97 -1.87 -26.05
CA GLN A 79 -12.93 -2.89 -26.28
C GLN A 79 -11.71 -2.37 -27.06
N ALA A 80 -11.92 -1.42 -27.98
CA ALA A 80 -10.84 -0.75 -28.72
C ALA A 80 -9.91 0.07 -27.81
N VAL A 81 -10.47 0.75 -26.80
CA VAL A 81 -9.72 1.53 -25.82
C VAL A 81 -8.97 0.60 -24.86
N ALA A 82 -9.59 -0.50 -24.44
CA ALA A 82 -8.93 -1.51 -23.62
C ALA A 82 -7.74 -2.17 -24.34
N ALA A 83 -7.88 -2.44 -25.65
CA ALA A 83 -6.79 -2.99 -26.46
C ALA A 83 -5.62 -2.01 -26.63
N ASP A 84 -5.91 -0.73 -26.88
CA ASP A 84 -4.88 0.30 -26.99
C ASP A 84 -4.12 0.51 -25.66
N LEU A 85 -4.86 0.56 -24.55
CA LEU A 85 -4.27 0.61 -23.22
C LEU A 85 -3.39 -0.63 -22.95
N GLN A 86 -3.82 -1.83 -23.36
CA GLN A 86 -3.05 -3.06 -23.14
C GLN A 86 -1.70 -2.98 -23.87
N GLY A 87 -1.70 -2.44 -25.09
CA GLY A 87 -0.48 -2.18 -25.85
C GLY A 87 0.46 -1.20 -25.15
N GLN A 88 -0.07 -0.11 -24.59
CA GLN A 88 0.74 0.87 -23.84
C GLN A 88 1.32 0.27 -22.54
N VAL A 89 0.54 -0.53 -21.81
CA VAL A 89 0.99 -1.17 -20.55
C VAL A 89 2.06 -2.24 -20.82
N GLN A 90 1.96 -2.99 -21.92
CA GLN A 90 3.00 -3.95 -22.34
C GLN A 90 4.34 -3.31 -22.69
N GLN A 91 4.35 -2.06 -23.14
CA GLN A 91 5.58 -1.33 -23.41
C GLN A 91 6.25 -0.81 -22.13
N LEU A 92 5.49 -0.63 -21.05
CA LEU A 92 5.97 -0.05 -19.79
C LEU A 92 6.44 -1.10 -18.78
N TYR A 93 5.88 -2.31 -18.83
CA TYR A 93 6.12 -3.34 -17.81
C TYR A 93 6.47 -4.68 -18.45
N ARG A 94 7.46 -5.38 -17.86
CA ARG A 94 7.96 -6.68 -18.36
C ARG A 94 6.95 -7.82 -18.24
N ASN A 95 5.99 -7.71 -17.32
CA ASN A 95 4.89 -8.67 -17.15
C ASN A 95 3.63 -7.94 -16.67
N PRO A 96 2.87 -7.31 -17.59
CA PRO A 96 1.71 -6.53 -17.22
C PRO A 96 0.50 -7.42 -16.94
N MET A 97 -0.24 -7.08 -15.89
CA MET A 97 -1.53 -7.69 -15.63
C MET A 97 -2.52 -7.32 -16.75
N SER A 98 -3.39 -8.26 -17.15
CA SER A 98 -4.35 -8.02 -18.23
C SER A 98 -5.34 -6.91 -17.85
N ILE A 99 -5.58 -5.96 -18.75
CA ILE A 99 -6.55 -4.89 -18.51
C ILE A 99 -7.96 -5.44 -18.37
N GLY A 100 -8.29 -6.50 -19.12
CA GLY A 100 -9.58 -7.18 -18.95
C GLY A 100 -9.77 -7.75 -17.55
N PHE A 101 -8.69 -8.25 -16.94
CA PHE A 101 -8.71 -8.71 -15.54
C PHE A 101 -8.84 -7.51 -14.59
N LEU A 102 -8.05 -6.45 -14.79
CA LEU A 102 -8.11 -5.25 -13.94
C LEU A 102 -9.46 -4.52 -13.99
N LEU A 103 -10.17 -4.57 -15.11
CA LEU A 103 -11.45 -3.89 -15.29
C LEU A 103 -12.65 -4.73 -14.85
N ASN A 104 -12.56 -6.06 -14.90
CA ASN A 104 -13.71 -6.96 -14.71
C ASN A 104 -13.39 -8.10 -13.73
N ASN A 105 -12.67 -7.80 -12.65
CA ASN A 105 -12.34 -8.79 -11.63
C ASN A 105 -13.54 -9.07 -10.72
N SER A 106 -14.43 -9.96 -11.16
CA SER A 106 -15.62 -10.39 -10.39
C SER A 106 -15.27 -10.99 -9.02
N ASP A 107 -14.03 -11.45 -8.84
CA ASP A 107 -13.56 -12.03 -7.58
C ASP A 107 -13.30 -10.95 -6.51
N GLU A 108 -13.17 -9.66 -6.89
CA GLU A 108 -13.12 -8.56 -5.92
C GLU A 108 -14.47 -8.31 -5.24
N GLU A 109 -15.58 -8.68 -5.89
CA GLU A 109 -16.91 -8.60 -5.29
C GLU A 109 -17.18 -9.78 -4.35
N GLN A 110 -16.40 -10.86 -4.44
CA GLN A 110 -16.50 -12.02 -3.55
C GLN A 110 -15.69 -11.77 -2.27
N VAL A 111 -16.21 -10.89 -1.40
CA VAL A 111 -15.77 -10.86 0.00
C VAL A 111 -16.33 -12.10 0.68
N SER A 112 -15.53 -13.16 0.77
CA SER A 112 -15.97 -14.46 1.26
C SER A 112 -16.53 -14.44 2.68
N ASN A 113 -16.18 -13.44 3.50
CA ASN A 113 -16.82 -13.14 4.78
C ASN A 113 -16.67 -11.65 5.11
N THR A 114 -17.73 -10.85 4.94
CA THR A 114 -17.81 -9.56 5.62
C THR A 114 -18.26 -9.85 7.06
N PRO A 115 -17.42 -9.56 8.07
CA PRO A 115 -17.86 -9.75 9.45
C PRO A 115 -19.07 -8.84 9.70
N THR A 116 -20.12 -9.41 10.29
CA THR A 116 -21.35 -8.67 10.58
C THR A 116 -21.06 -7.62 11.65
N ASP A 117 -21.77 -6.48 11.66
CA ASP A 117 -21.62 -5.43 12.67
C ASP A 117 -21.65 -5.97 14.12
N ALA A 118 -22.40 -7.06 14.35
CA ALA A 118 -22.43 -7.78 15.62
C ALA A 118 -21.08 -8.48 15.96
N GLU A 119 -20.45 -9.15 14.99
CA GLU A 119 -19.15 -9.81 15.14
C GLU A 119 -18.03 -8.77 15.33
N VAL A 120 -18.15 -7.62 14.66
CA VAL A 120 -17.23 -6.49 14.84
C VAL A 120 -17.36 -5.90 16.23
N LEU A 121 -18.58 -5.68 16.74
CA LEU A 121 -18.79 -5.18 18.12
C LEU A 121 -18.31 -6.18 19.19
N GLU A 122 -18.55 -7.47 18.98
CA GLU A 122 -18.13 -8.53 19.91
C GLU A 122 -16.59 -8.60 20.02
N SER A 123 -15.88 -8.41 18.91
CA SER A 123 -14.41 -8.37 18.89
C SER A 123 -13.80 -7.19 19.68
N VAL A 124 -14.58 -6.12 19.90
CA VAL A 124 -14.19 -4.93 20.67
C VAL A 124 -14.50 -5.10 22.17
N GLN A 125 -15.50 -5.91 22.50
CA GLN A 125 -15.96 -6.12 23.88
C GLN A 125 -15.29 -7.30 24.60
N LEU A 126 -14.59 -8.18 23.87
CA LEU A 126 -13.80 -9.25 24.47
C LEU A 126 -12.59 -8.67 25.24
N PRO A 127 -12.37 -9.06 26.52
CA PRO A 127 -11.14 -8.75 27.23
C PRO A 127 -9.93 -9.33 26.48
N GLU A 128 -8.77 -8.68 26.55
CA GLU A 128 -7.54 -9.07 25.84
C GLU A 128 -7.15 -10.55 26.04
N SER A 129 -7.56 -11.16 27.16
CA SER A 129 -7.32 -12.57 27.48
C SER A 129 -8.23 -13.58 26.76
N ALA A 130 -9.31 -13.12 26.11
CA ALA A 130 -10.30 -13.96 25.42
C ALA A 130 -10.27 -13.81 23.89
N ARG A 131 -9.52 -12.84 23.35
CA ARG A 131 -9.10 -12.87 21.94
C ARG A 131 -8.22 -14.10 21.79
N GLY A 132 -8.65 -15.04 20.94
CA GLY A 132 -7.97 -16.32 20.74
C GLY A 132 -6.46 -16.12 20.68
N SER A 133 -5.72 -17.00 21.37
CA SER A 133 -4.27 -17.00 21.41
C SER A 133 -3.71 -17.09 19.99
N TYR A 134 -3.56 -15.94 19.34
CA TYR A 134 -2.50 -15.76 18.37
C TYR A 134 -1.25 -15.95 19.21
N SER A 135 -0.68 -17.16 19.18
CA SER A 135 0.71 -17.31 19.54
C SER A 135 1.41 -16.19 18.79
N LYS A 136 2.02 -15.26 19.52
CA LYS A 136 3.07 -14.44 18.96
C LYS A 136 4.07 -15.46 18.46
N GLU A 137 4.01 -15.80 17.18
CA GLU A 137 5.11 -16.41 16.49
C GLU A 137 6.19 -15.34 16.52
N ASP A 138 6.93 -15.38 17.61
CA ASP A 138 8.13 -14.60 17.82
C ASP A 138 9.16 -15.19 16.85
N ASP A 139 9.20 -14.63 15.64
CA ASP A 139 10.22 -14.92 14.62
C ASP A 139 11.62 -14.45 15.07
N SER A 140 11.82 -14.07 16.33
CA SER A 140 13.14 -13.80 16.91
C SER A 140 14.00 -15.04 17.11
N VAL A 141 13.66 -16.20 16.53
CA VAL A 141 14.59 -17.33 16.49
C VAL A 141 15.84 -16.84 15.75
N THR A 142 16.90 -16.62 16.53
CA THR A 142 18.20 -16.20 16.00
C THR A 142 18.67 -17.30 15.06
N ALA A 143 18.57 -17.07 13.75
CA ALA A 143 19.03 -18.01 12.76
C ALA A 143 20.51 -18.35 13.06
N PRO A 144 20.92 -19.63 13.00
CA PRO A 144 22.30 -19.99 13.26
C PRO A 144 23.21 -19.22 12.30
N PRO A 145 24.37 -18.73 12.77
CA PRO A 145 25.26 -17.93 11.93
C PRO A 145 25.66 -18.72 10.69
N VAL A 146 25.28 -18.21 9.52
CA VAL A 146 25.62 -18.84 8.24
C VAL A 146 27.13 -18.79 8.07
N PRO A 147 27.83 -19.94 7.91
CA PRO A 147 29.28 -19.94 7.78
C PRO A 147 29.68 -19.20 6.50
N LEU A 148 30.75 -18.38 6.58
CA LEU A 148 31.21 -17.49 5.52
C LEU A 148 31.33 -18.15 4.14
N ARG A 149 31.72 -19.44 4.07
CA ARG A 149 31.82 -20.17 2.80
C ARG A 149 30.47 -20.27 2.08
N ASN A 150 29.38 -20.41 2.84
CA ASN A 150 28.04 -20.55 2.28
C ASN A 150 27.56 -19.19 1.74
N THR A 151 27.90 -18.08 2.42
CA THR A 151 27.57 -16.73 1.92
C THR A 151 28.28 -16.40 0.60
N ALA A 152 29.54 -16.84 0.44
CA ALA A 152 30.29 -16.65 -0.80
C ALA A 152 29.72 -17.48 -1.96
N SER A 153 29.29 -18.72 -1.69
CA SER A 153 28.63 -19.59 -2.67
C SER A 153 27.28 -19.01 -3.11
N MET A 154 26.46 -18.55 -2.16
CA MET A 154 25.15 -17.95 -2.46
C MET A 154 25.29 -16.64 -3.24
N LEU A 155 26.31 -15.82 -2.94
CA LEU A 155 26.61 -14.61 -3.72
C LEU A 155 27.04 -14.92 -5.17
N ALA A 156 27.78 -16.01 -5.38
CA ALA A 156 28.17 -16.44 -6.72
C ALA A 156 26.97 -16.95 -7.53
N GLU A 157 26.09 -17.75 -6.91
CA GLU A 157 24.85 -18.24 -7.53
C GLU A 157 23.90 -17.11 -7.90
N LEU A 158 23.78 -16.10 -7.03
CA LEU A 158 22.98 -14.91 -7.34
C LEU A 158 23.54 -14.16 -8.55
N LYS A 159 24.86 -13.98 -8.69
CA LYS A 159 25.43 -13.31 -9.87
C LYS A 159 25.13 -14.02 -11.19
N THR A 160 25.02 -15.35 -11.19
CA THR A 160 24.58 -16.13 -12.37
C THR A 160 23.11 -15.95 -12.71
N PHE A 161 22.26 -15.58 -11.74
CA PHE A 161 20.84 -15.32 -11.98
C PHE A 161 20.54 -13.91 -12.53
N TRP A 162 21.50 -12.99 -12.41
CA TRP A 162 21.36 -11.59 -12.84
C TRP A 162 22.07 -11.27 -14.17
N LEU A 163 22.60 -12.28 -14.87
CA LEU A 163 23.11 -12.24 -16.24
C LEU A 163 22.13 -12.95 -17.18
#